data_AF-A0A3P3XT71-F1
#
_entry.id   AF-A0A3P3XT71-F1
#
_cell.length_a   1.000
_cell.length_b   1.000
_cell.length_c   1.000
_cell.angle_alpha   90.00
_cell.angle_beta   90.00
_cell.angle_gamma   90.00
#
_symmetry.space_group_name_H-M   'P 1'
#
loop_
_entity.id
_entity.type
_entity.pdbx_description
1 polymer ?
#
loop_
_entity_poly.entity_id
_entity_poly.type
_entity_poly.pdbx_seq_one_letter_code
_entity_poly.pdbx_strand_id
1 'polypeptide(L)'
;MKLVIIGGVAAGATAAARARRIDEKAKITILEKGPYVSFANCGLPYRISGDIQKRGRLILQTAEGFFARYRVDVMLNTEAIGIDRQNKQVRVKSKDGESVVPYDKLILAQGGTPIRPQIDGLDSPNVFNLWTIPDTDKIEAFIKEYDPKSAIVVGGGFIGLEAAEAFNNRGISTTIVELMNQVMPPADPEFGAQIAEALAEHGVQAITGKSVVRIDWNARRATLSDDSTVSADMVLLAVGVRPNLELAKQAGLATGSANGLVVDEYLRTNDPDIYAAGDMVEVVRVPDGTKVRIPLAGPANRQGRLAATNALGGSMKYAGAMGTSVVKVMDYTFSMTGLSEKAAKAANIDVRAVTIHKAHHATYYPGSEDLSLKIIYQKSDGKVLGAQAFGKEGVEKRIDVLAVAVHAGLSLEDIAELDLAYAPPYSSANDPMQMASFAALNDMHGFSKFVTAQEAMQPIRQGTATILDVRTYAEYLNGHIKGSVHIPLDELRDRIEEVPSEQILIVSKAGFEGHLAYRQLIQNAKNDIRYISGGYTSLRLLQEAQNIIEEGE
;
A
#
# COMPACT_ATOMS: atom_id res chain seq x y z
N MET A 1 28.39 -13.93 -24.97
CA MET A 1 27.32 -12.93 -25.05
C MET A 1 27.67 -11.71 -24.18
N LYS A 2 27.34 -10.50 -24.62
CA LYS A 2 27.43 -9.23 -23.88
C LYS A 2 26.04 -8.81 -23.38
N LEU A 3 25.84 -8.78 -22.08
CA LEU A 3 24.62 -8.32 -21.45
C LEU A 3 24.89 -6.96 -20.79
N VAL A 4 24.15 -5.92 -21.21
CA VAL A 4 24.19 -4.60 -20.58
C VAL A 4 22.90 -4.40 -19.79
N ILE A 5 23.01 -3.83 -18.58
CA ILE A 5 21.89 -3.57 -17.68
C ILE A 5 21.96 -2.09 -17.29
N ILE A 6 20.86 -1.34 -17.51
CA ILE A 6 20.79 0.09 -17.17
C ILE A 6 19.98 0.24 -15.88
N GLY A 7 20.65 0.68 -14.81
CA GLY A 7 20.13 0.75 -13.44
C GLY A 7 20.63 -0.42 -12.59
N GLY A 8 21.24 -0.10 -11.45
CA GLY A 8 21.98 -1.05 -10.59
C GLY A 8 21.31 -1.37 -9.26
N VAL A 9 20.02 -1.05 -9.07
CA VAL A 9 19.31 -1.28 -7.80
C VAL A 9 18.44 -2.55 -7.91
N ALA A 10 17.18 -2.56 -7.46
CA ALA A 10 16.40 -3.79 -7.25
C ALA A 10 16.36 -4.75 -8.45
N ALA A 11 15.80 -4.32 -9.59
CA ALA A 11 15.66 -5.18 -10.76
C ALA A 11 17.01 -5.48 -11.43
N GLY A 12 17.84 -4.46 -11.65
CA GLY A 12 19.09 -4.59 -12.40
C GLY A 12 20.18 -5.38 -11.65
N ALA A 13 20.35 -5.16 -10.35
CA ALA A 13 21.27 -5.95 -9.53
C ALA A 13 20.86 -7.42 -9.49
N THR A 14 19.57 -7.68 -9.32
CA THR A 14 19.03 -9.04 -9.31
C THR A 14 19.18 -9.72 -10.68
N ALA A 15 18.98 -8.97 -11.76
CA ALA A 15 19.24 -9.43 -13.12
C ALA A 15 20.71 -9.80 -13.31
N ALA A 16 21.66 -8.94 -12.92
CA ALA A 16 23.09 -9.19 -13.08
C ALA A 16 23.55 -10.43 -12.29
N ALA A 17 23.15 -10.53 -11.02
CA ALA A 17 23.49 -11.68 -10.18
C ALA A 17 22.88 -12.98 -10.72
N ARG A 18 21.64 -12.93 -11.25
CA ARG A 18 21.01 -14.09 -11.89
C ARG A 18 21.73 -14.46 -13.19
N ALA A 19 22.07 -13.49 -14.02
CA ALA A 19 22.74 -13.71 -15.29
C ALA A 19 24.06 -14.47 -15.12
N ARG A 20 24.89 -14.08 -14.16
CA ARG A 20 26.14 -14.81 -13.86
C ARG A 20 25.88 -16.27 -13.49
N ARG A 21 24.87 -16.54 -12.64
CA ARG A 21 24.55 -17.91 -12.21
C ARG A 21 24.01 -18.80 -13.35
N ILE A 22 23.62 -18.21 -14.48
CA ILE A 22 23.17 -18.95 -15.67
C ILE A 22 24.35 -19.20 -16.62
N ASP A 23 25.20 -18.20 -16.83
CA ASP A 23 26.31 -18.29 -17.79
C ASP A 23 27.59 -17.64 -17.26
N GLU A 24 28.62 -18.47 -17.00
CA GLU A 24 29.95 -18.05 -16.58
C GLU A 24 30.76 -17.35 -17.70
N LYS A 25 30.38 -17.51 -18.96
CA LYS A 25 31.06 -16.88 -20.10
C LYS A 25 30.41 -15.56 -20.53
N ALA A 26 29.23 -15.22 -20.01
CA ALA A 26 28.60 -13.94 -20.28
C ALA A 26 29.47 -12.78 -19.76
N LYS A 27 29.61 -11.74 -20.59
CA LYS A 27 30.18 -10.44 -20.17
C LYS A 27 29.01 -9.57 -19.71
N ILE A 28 28.97 -9.21 -18.44
CA ILE A 28 27.81 -8.54 -17.83
C ILE A 28 28.26 -7.17 -17.33
N THR A 29 27.61 -6.12 -17.80
CA THR A 29 27.91 -4.74 -17.41
C THR A 29 26.66 -4.08 -16.83
N ILE A 30 26.77 -3.48 -15.65
CA ILE A 30 25.76 -2.59 -15.08
C ILE A 30 26.19 -1.15 -15.31
N LEU A 31 25.29 -0.33 -15.85
CA LEU A 31 25.42 1.12 -15.94
C LEU A 31 24.57 1.75 -14.84
N GLU A 32 25.21 2.43 -13.89
CA GLU A 32 24.54 3.09 -12.77
C GLU A 32 24.89 4.58 -12.74
N LYS A 33 23.87 5.42 -12.84
CA LYS A 33 24.03 6.89 -12.85
C LYS A 33 24.55 7.40 -11.51
N GLY A 34 24.15 6.76 -10.42
CA GLY A 34 24.55 7.14 -9.07
C GLY A 34 25.90 6.55 -8.64
N PRO A 35 26.33 6.92 -7.43
CA PRO A 35 27.57 6.41 -6.84
C PRO A 35 27.41 5.06 -6.13
N TYR A 36 26.19 4.51 -6.06
CA TYR A 36 25.91 3.26 -5.34
C TYR A 36 25.08 2.30 -6.19
N VAL A 37 25.41 1.00 -6.07
CA VAL A 37 24.67 -0.13 -6.63
C VAL A 37 24.04 -0.91 -5.47
N SER A 38 22.90 -1.57 -5.69
CA SER A 38 22.26 -2.44 -4.69
C SER A 38 22.15 -1.83 -3.29
N PHE A 39 21.64 -0.61 -3.21
CA PHE A 39 21.31 -0.02 -1.93
C PHE A 39 19.84 -0.29 -1.54
N ALA A 40 19.57 -0.26 -0.23
CA ALA A 40 18.27 -0.54 0.34
C ALA A 40 17.40 0.74 0.34
N ASN A 41 16.71 1.03 -0.77
CA ASN A 41 15.78 2.17 -0.89
C ASN A 41 14.74 2.18 0.25
N CYS A 42 14.19 1.02 0.58
CA CYS A 42 13.19 0.87 1.64
C CYS A 42 13.77 1.13 3.05
N GLY A 43 15.11 1.11 3.21
CA GLY A 43 15.78 1.41 4.47
C GLY A 43 16.02 2.91 4.69
N LEU A 44 15.79 3.77 3.70
CA LEU A 44 16.14 5.19 3.79
C LEU A 44 15.35 5.94 4.87
N PRO A 45 14.00 5.81 4.99
CA PRO A 45 13.26 6.43 6.09
C PRO A 45 13.75 5.96 7.47
N TYR A 46 14.03 4.66 7.62
CA TYR A 46 14.53 4.07 8.87
C TYR A 46 15.98 4.48 9.20
N ARG A 47 16.75 4.95 8.22
CA ARG A 47 18.03 5.61 8.48
C ARG A 47 17.82 7.02 9.04
N ILE A 48 16.85 7.74 8.48
CA ILE A 48 16.47 9.09 8.93
C ILE A 48 15.88 9.01 10.33
N SER A 49 15.01 8.05 10.65
CA SER A 49 14.46 7.88 12.00
C SER A 49 15.53 7.58 13.05
N GLY A 50 16.58 6.85 12.66
CA GLY A 50 17.63 6.37 13.54
C GLY A 50 17.56 4.87 13.83
N ASP A 51 16.50 4.16 13.41
CA ASP A 51 16.38 2.70 13.60
C ASP A 51 17.57 1.95 12.96
N ILE A 52 17.97 2.39 11.76
CA ILE A 52 19.18 1.94 11.09
C ILE A 52 20.33 2.88 11.47
N GLN A 53 21.07 2.50 12.51
CA GLN A 53 22.16 3.32 13.07
C GLN A 53 23.34 3.55 12.10
N LYS A 54 23.68 2.55 11.27
CA LYS A 54 24.87 2.59 10.42
C LYS A 54 24.49 2.80 8.96
N ARG A 55 24.91 3.92 8.37
CA ARG A 55 24.79 4.22 6.93
C ARG A 55 25.22 3.07 6.02
N GLY A 56 26.32 2.40 6.36
CA GLY A 56 26.84 1.26 5.58
C GLY A 56 25.89 0.06 5.49
N ARG A 57 24.89 -0.07 6.38
CA ARG A 57 23.86 -1.11 6.31
C ARG A 57 22.90 -0.91 5.13
N LEU A 58 22.81 0.31 4.59
CA LEU A 58 22.02 0.60 3.40
C LEU A 58 22.70 0.13 2.11
N ILE A 59 24.01 -0.17 2.14
CA ILE A 59 24.77 -0.60 0.96
C ILE A 59 24.91 -2.12 1.03
N LEU A 60 24.13 -2.84 0.22
CA LEU A 60 24.10 -4.31 0.28
C LEU A 60 25.21 -4.96 -0.55
N GLN A 61 25.72 -4.26 -1.57
CA GLN A 61 26.86 -4.65 -2.40
C GLN A 61 27.64 -3.42 -2.88
N THR A 62 28.88 -3.61 -3.29
CA THR A 62 29.71 -2.61 -3.98
C THR A 62 30.04 -3.07 -5.39
N ALA A 63 30.61 -2.18 -6.21
CA ALA A 63 31.10 -2.54 -7.55
C ALA A 63 32.17 -3.65 -7.47
N GLU A 64 33.11 -3.53 -6.53
CA GLU A 64 34.16 -4.51 -6.27
C GLU A 64 33.58 -5.83 -5.76
N GLY A 65 32.57 -5.77 -4.88
CA GLY A 65 31.85 -6.94 -4.39
C GLY A 65 31.14 -7.70 -5.52
N PHE A 66 30.49 -6.97 -6.42
CA PHE A 66 29.88 -7.54 -7.63
C PHE A 66 30.92 -8.20 -8.54
N PHE A 67 32.05 -7.55 -8.77
CA PHE A 67 33.10 -8.12 -9.61
C PHE A 67 33.71 -9.37 -8.97
N ALA A 68 34.04 -9.32 -7.68
CA ALA A 68 34.65 -10.43 -6.96
C ALA A 68 33.73 -11.67 -6.92
N ARG A 69 32.44 -11.46 -6.64
CA ARG A 69 31.46 -12.55 -6.48
C ARG A 69 30.86 -13.03 -7.79
N TYR A 70 30.57 -12.12 -8.70
CA TYR A 70 29.78 -12.39 -9.90
C TYR A 70 30.47 -12.02 -11.20
N ARG A 71 31.72 -11.53 -11.19
CA ARG A 71 32.42 -11.09 -12.41
C ARG A 71 31.53 -10.17 -13.27
N VAL A 72 30.84 -9.25 -12.60
CA VAL A 72 29.99 -8.21 -13.21
C VAL A 72 30.77 -6.91 -13.14
N ASP A 73 30.92 -6.26 -14.29
CA ASP A 73 31.53 -4.93 -14.37
C ASP A 73 30.47 -3.88 -14.03
N VAL A 74 30.67 -3.12 -12.95
CA VAL A 74 29.73 -2.07 -12.54
C VAL A 74 30.35 -0.71 -12.82
N MET A 75 29.74 0.04 -13.74
CA MET A 75 30.13 1.40 -14.09
C MET A 75 29.26 2.38 -13.28
N LEU A 76 29.76 2.81 -12.13
CA LEU A 76 29.14 3.84 -11.29
C LEU A 76 29.33 5.23 -11.90
N ASN A 77 28.50 6.20 -11.50
CA ASN A 77 28.51 7.57 -12.03
C ASN A 77 28.51 7.62 -13.58
N THR A 78 27.81 6.68 -14.19
CA THR A 78 27.75 6.47 -15.64
C THR A 78 26.30 6.44 -16.08
N GLU A 79 25.85 7.52 -16.73
CA GLU A 79 24.47 7.68 -17.19
C GLU A 79 24.33 7.18 -18.63
N ALA A 80 23.35 6.32 -18.89
CA ALA A 80 22.95 5.99 -20.26
C ALA A 80 22.13 7.14 -20.86
N ILE A 81 22.61 7.71 -21.96
CA ILE A 81 22.04 8.90 -22.62
C ILE A 81 21.48 8.62 -24.02
N GLY A 82 21.64 7.40 -24.53
CA GLY A 82 21.03 6.98 -25.80
C GLY A 82 21.16 5.48 -26.04
N ILE A 83 20.20 4.89 -26.75
CA ILE A 83 20.25 3.49 -27.21
C ILE A 83 20.22 3.49 -28.73
N ASP A 84 21.28 3.01 -29.36
CA ASP A 84 21.32 2.69 -30.78
C ASP A 84 20.96 1.21 -30.96
N ARG A 85 19.74 0.96 -31.43
CA ARG A 85 19.20 -0.39 -31.63
C ARG A 85 19.76 -1.07 -32.88
N GLN A 86 20.09 -0.29 -33.91
CA GLN A 86 20.61 -0.83 -35.17
C GLN A 86 22.03 -1.34 -34.99
N ASN A 87 22.88 -0.56 -34.33
CA ASN A 87 24.27 -0.91 -34.07
C ASN A 87 24.47 -1.67 -32.75
N LYS A 88 23.40 -1.88 -31.97
CA LYS A 88 23.38 -2.51 -30.64
C LYS A 88 24.40 -1.92 -29.66
N GLN A 89 24.27 -0.62 -29.43
CA GLN A 89 25.16 0.14 -28.53
C GLN A 89 24.36 1.07 -27.61
N VAL A 90 24.86 1.26 -26.39
CA VAL A 90 24.37 2.28 -25.45
C VAL A 90 25.38 3.41 -25.41
N ARG A 91 24.94 4.64 -25.69
CA ARG A 91 25.74 5.85 -25.46
C ARG A 91 25.69 6.19 -23.98
N VAL A 92 26.84 6.40 -23.37
CA VAL A 92 26.96 6.69 -21.94
C VAL A 92 27.74 7.97 -21.70
N LYS A 93 27.39 8.68 -20.62
CA LYS A 93 28.11 9.85 -20.13
C LYS A 93 28.66 9.55 -18.74
N SER A 94 29.96 9.73 -18.57
CA SER A 94 30.67 9.57 -17.30
C SER A 94 31.50 10.82 -17.00
N LYS A 95 32.24 10.81 -15.89
CA LYS A 95 33.24 11.85 -15.58
C LYS A 95 34.32 12.00 -16.67
N ASP A 96 34.61 10.92 -17.41
CA ASP A 96 35.65 10.87 -18.44
C ASP A 96 35.13 11.28 -19.83
N GLY A 97 33.85 11.69 -19.92
CA GLY A 97 33.19 12.12 -21.15
C GLY A 97 32.14 11.12 -21.67
N GLU A 98 31.76 11.30 -22.94
CA GLU A 98 30.83 10.41 -23.63
C GLU A 98 31.56 9.24 -24.29
N SER A 99 30.96 8.05 -24.22
CA SER A 99 31.48 6.84 -24.86
C SER A 99 30.34 5.87 -25.23
N VAL A 100 30.69 4.71 -25.81
CA VAL A 100 29.72 3.70 -26.24
C VAL A 100 30.00 2.34 -25.60
N VAL A 101 28.94 1.64 -25.21
CA VAL A 101 28.99 0.28 -24.65
C VAL A 101 28.18 -0.67 -25.54
N PRO A 102 28.82 -1.62 -26.26
CA PRO A 102 28.12 -2.56 -27.13
C PRO A 102 27.42 -3.68 -26.35
N TYR A 103 26.26 -4.12 -26.83
CA TYR A 103 25.48 -5.20 -26.23
C TYR A 103 25.03 -6.24 -27.25
N ASP A 104 24.86 -7.49 -26.80
CA ASP A 104 24.08 -8.49 -27.53
C ASP A 104 22.63 -8.49 -27.02
N LYS A 105 22.46 -8.29 -25.70
CA LYS A 105 21.18 -8.11 -25.01
C LYS A 105 21.23 -6.93 -24.03
N LEU A 106 20.10 -6.25 -23.86
CA LEU A 106 19.95 -5.09 -22.99
C LEU A 106 18.80 -5.31 -21.99
N ILE A 107 18.99 -4.91 -20.73
CA ILE A 107 17.91 -4.86 -19.72
C ILE A 107 17.77 -3.43 -19.21
N LEU A 108 16.58 -2.85 -19.37
CA LEU A 108 16.21 -1.55 -18.82
C LEU A 108 15.61 -1.72 -17.42
N ALA A 109 16.27 -1.17 -16.41
CA ALA A 109 15.90 -1.27 -14.99
C ALA A 109 16.06 0.08 -14.27
N GLN A 110 15.77 1.19 -14.98
CA GLN A 110 15.99 2.55 -14.51
C GLN A 110 15.00 3.01 -13.43
N GLY A 111 13.97 2.21 -13.14
CA GLY A 111 12.97 2.51 -12.13
C GLY A 111 12.20 3.81 -12.42
N GLY A 112 12.05 4.64 -11.39
CA GLY A 112 11.40 5.94 -11.51
C GLY A 112 12.18 7.07 -10.84
N THR A 113 11.60 8.26 -10.90
CA THR A 113 12.08 9.49 -10.27
C THR A 113 10.95 10.13 -9.47
N PRO A 114 11.20 10.64 -8.25
CA PRO A 114 10.19 11.37 -7.48
C PRO A 114 9.56 12.51 -8.29
N ILE A 115 8.24 12.66 -8.15
CA ILE A 115 7.51 13.74 -8.81
C ILE A 115 7.81 15.06 -8.08
N ARG A 116 8.21 16.08 -8.84
CA ARG A 116 8.34 17.46 -8.36
C ARG A 116 7.12 18.26 -8.84
N PRO A 117 6.17 18.61 -7.95
CA PRO A 117 4.98 19.38 -8.31
C PRO A 117 5.33 20.85 -8.58
N GLN A 118 4.43 21.60 -9.20
CA GLN A 118 4.60 23.04 -9.38
C GLN A 118 4.18 23.77 -8.09
N ILE A 119 5.17 24.16 -7.28
CA ILE A 119 4.97 24.88 -6.01
C ILE A 119 5.95 26.05 -6.00
N ASP A 120 5.50 27.24 -5.62
CA ASP A 120 6.40 28.39 -5.43
C ASP A 120 7.37 28.11 -4.28
N GLY A 121 8.67 28.35 -4.48
CA GLY A 121 9.70 28.03 -3.49
C GLY A 121 10.19 26.57 -3.44
N LEU A 122 9.80 25.69 -4.38
CA LEU A 122 10.19 24.27 -4.42
C LEU A 122 11.72 24.01 -4.49
N ASP A 123 12.51 24.99 -4.94
CA ASP A 123 13.97 24.92 -5.01
C ASP A 123 14.67 25.50 -3.76
N SER A 124 13.90 25.77 -2.71
CA SER A 124 14.42 26.24 -1.43
C SER A 124 15.30 25.16 -0.75
N PRO A 125 16.32 25.55 0.02
CA PRO A 125 17.32 24.63 0.57
C PRO A 125 16.76 23.64 1.60
N ASN A 126 15.57 23.90 2.13
CA ASN A 126 14.87 23.04 3.08
C ASN A 126 13.84 22.09 2.44
N VAL A 127 13.81 21.99 1.11
CA VAL A 127 12.90 21.10 0.37
C VAL A 127 13.66 19.86 -0.10
N PHE A 128 13.18 18.68 0.30
CA PHE A 128 13.82 17.41 0.04
C PHE A 128 12.90 16.44 -0.71
N ASN A 129 13.52 15.49 -1.40
CA ASN A 129 12.88 14.24 -1.83
C ASN A 129 13.60 13.10 -1.12
N LEU A 130 13.02 11.89 -1.11
CA LEU A 130 13.67 10.70 -0.57
C LEU A 130 13.64 9.57 -1.59
N TRP A 131 14.78 9.30 -2.22
CA TRP A 131 14.89 8.27 -3.25
C TRP A 131 16.22 7.51 -3.22
N THR A 132 17.32 8.22 -2.93
CA THR A 132 18.67 7.68 -2.97
C THR A 132 19.42 7.91 -1.65
N ILE A 133 20.54 7.21 -1.46
CA ILE A 133 21.44 7.45 -0.31
C ILE A 133 21.87 8.93 -0.25
N PRO A 134 22.32 9.58 -1.34
CA PRO A 134 22.62 11.01 -1.31
C PRO A 134 21.47 11.91 -0.83
N ASP A 135 20.21 11.55 -1.11
CA ASP A 135 19.07 12.31 -0.59
C ASP A 135 18.93 12.16 0.93
N THR A 136 19.15 10.94 1.43
CA THR A 136 19.19 10.67 2.88
C THR A 136 20.31 11.44 3.57
N ASP A 137 21.52 11.41 2.98
CA ASP A 137 22.68 12.13 3.52
C ASP A 137 22.40 13.65 3.62
N LYS A 138 21.70 14.23 2.64
CA LYS A 138 21.30 15.65 2.67
C LYS A 138 20.30 15.95 3.78
N ILE A 139 19.28 15.11 3.96
CA ILE A 139 18.28 15.27 5.02
C ILE A 139 18.95 15.17 6.40
N GLU A 140 19.82 14.18 6.61
CA GLU A 140 20.53 14.03 7.88
C GLU A 140 21.48 15.19 8.18
N ALA A 141 22.19 15.68 7.15
CA ALA A 141 23.04 16.85 7.28
C ALA A 141 22.22 18.08 7.67
N PHE A 142 21.08 18.31 7.02
CA PHE A 142 20.19 19.43 7.33
C PHE A 142 19.64 19.35 8.75
N ILE A 143 19.15 18.18 9.19
CA ILE A 143 18.67 17.98 10.56
C ILE A 143 19.77 18.30 11.58
N LYS A 144 21.00 17.86 11.32
CA LYS A 144 22.14 18.12 12.19
C LYS A 144 22.57 19.59 12.23
N GLU A 145 22.54 20.26 11.09
CA GLU A 145 23.03 21.64 10.95
C GLU A 145 22.01 22.67 11.45
N TYR A 146 20.73 22.48 11.13
CA TYR A 146 19.68 23.47 11.35
C TYR A 146 18.74 23.15 12.52
N ASP A 147 18.81 21.93 13.08
CA ASP A 147 17.98 21.46 14.20
C ASP A 147 16.48 21.83 14.04
N PRO A 148 15.84 21.42 12.92
CA PRO A 148 14.46 21.82 12.59
C PRO A 148 13.48 21.35 13.66
N LYS A 149 12.48 22.17 13.97
CA LYS A 149 11.44 21.86 14.97
C LYS A 149 10.12 21.45 14.33
N SER A 150 9.93 21.81 13.07
CA SER A 150 8.73 21.49 12.28
C SER A 150 9.05 20.94 10.90
N ALA A 151 8.32 19.89 10.49
CA ALA A 151 8.43 19.29 9.17
C ALA A 151 7.05 19.18 8.50
N ILE A 152 6.99 19.51 7.21
CA ILE A 152 5.85 19.16 6.36
C ILE A 152 6.22 17.99 5.46
N VAL A 153 5.37 16.96 5.44
CA VAL A 153 5.43 15.89 4.46
C VAL A 153 4.30 16.09 3.45
N VAL A 154 4.65 16.34 2.18
CA VAL A 154 3.68 16.55 1.10
C VAL A 154 3.38 15.21 0.44
N GLY A 155 2.17 14.68 0.67
CA GLY A 155 1.71 13.37 0.24
C GLY A 155 1.63 12.36 1.39
N GLY A 156 0.46 11.76 1.58
CA GLY A 156 0.11 10.80 2.63
C GLY A 156 0.13 9.34 2.16
N GLY A 157 0.92 9.00 1.13
CA GLY A 157 1.14 7.61 0.70
C GLY A 157 2.21 6.89 1.54
N PHE A 158 2.59 5.66 1.16
CA PHE A 158 3.60 4.83 1.84
C PHE A 158 4.85 5.59 2.30
N ILE A 159 5.56 6.23 1.36
CA ILE A 159 6.79 6.99 1.66
C ILE A 159 6.51 8.17 2.58
N GLY A 160 5.35 8.81 2.43
CA GLY A 160 4.96 9.95 3.26
C GLY A 160 4.72 9.54 4.71
N LEU A 161 4.05 8.41 4.94
CA LEU A 161 3.84 7.86 6.29
C LEU A 161 5.17 7.47 6.93
N GLU A 162 6.04 6.77 6.22
CA GLU A 162 7.37 6.38 6.72
C GLU A 162 8.24 7.60 7.05
N ALA A 163 8.22 8.63 6.21
CA ALA A 163 8.96 9.87 6.46
C ALA A 163 8.38 10.65 7.64
N ALA A 164 7.06 10.69 7.79
CA ALA A 164 6.42 11.36 8.91
C ALA A 164 6.78 10.69 10.25
N GLU A 165 6.74 9.36 10.30
CA GLU A 165 7.23 8.59 11.44
C GLU A 165 8.72 8.84 11.71
N ALA A 166 9.55 8.90 10.66
CA ALA A 166 10.98 9.15 10.81
C ALA A 166 11.28 10.52 11.43
N PHE A 167 10.55 11.57 11.05
CA PHE A 167 10.68 12.90 11.65
C PHE A 167 10.12 12.95 13.07
N ASN A 168 8.98 12.30 13.33
CA ASN A 168 8.42 12.20 14.66
C ASN A 168 9.38 11.52 15.65
N ASN A 169 10.03 10.43 15.25
CA ASN A 169 11.03 9.73 16.06
C ASN A 169 12.28 10.57 16.35
N ARG A 170 12.53 11.63 15.56
CA ARG A 170 13.59 12.62 15.80
C ARG A 170 13.13 13.79 16.69
N GLY A 171 11.89 13.77 17.17
CA GLY A 171 11.29 14.86 17.95
C GLY A 171 10.92 16.09 17.12
N ILE A 172 10.78 15.93 15.80
CA ILE A 172 10.39 17.01 14.89
C ILE A 172 8.86 16.96 14.75
N SER A 173 8.18 18.05 15.11
CA SER A 173 6.73 18.16 14.96
C SER A 173 6.35 18.06 13.49
N THR A 174 5.48 17.12 13.15
CA THR A 174 5.25 16.74 11.75
C THR A 174 3.81 16.91 11.34
N THR A 175 3.61 17.55 10.17
CA THR A 175 2.32 17.67 9.50
C THR A 175 2.37 17.03 8.12
N ILE A 176 1.46 16.10 7.86
CA ILE A 176 1.23 15.55 6.52
C ILE A 176 0.20 16.44 5.81
N VAL A 177 0.50 16.86 4.58
CA VAL A 177 -0.46 17.54 3.70
C VAL A 177 -0.76 16.63 2.52
N GLU A 178 -2.01 16.20 2.39
CA GLU A 178 -2.47 15.29 1.34
C GLU A 178 -3.58 15.93 0.52
N LEU A 179 -3.44 15.85 -0.81
CA LEU A 179 -4.40 16.41 -1.76
C LEU A 179 -5.74 15.68 -1.70
N MET A 180 -5.70 14.35 -1.54
CA MET A 180 -6.88 13.52 -1.41
C MET A 180 -7.55 13.70 -0.05
N ASN A 181 -8.82 13.32 0.05
CA ASN A 181 -9.61 13.45 1.29
C ASN A 181 -9.22 12.44 2.39
N GLN A 182 -8.17 11.63 2.18
CA GLN A 182 -7.65 10.68 3.15
C GLN A 182 -6.15 10.48 2.94
N VAL A 183 -5.45 10.10 4.01
CA VAL A 183 -4.14 9.46 3.90
C VAL A 183 -4.28 8.05 3.34
N MET A 184 -3.17 7.49 2.86
CA MET A 184 -3.09 6.22 2.15
C MET A 184 -4.18 6.09 1.05
N PRO A 185 -4.13 6.91 -0.03
CA PRO A 185 -5.17 6.93 -1.05
C PRO A 185 -5.58 5.56 -1.66
N PRO A 186 -4.70 4.54 -1.79
CA PRO A 186 -5.11 3.21 -2.23
C PRO A 186 -6.07 2.47 -1.30
N ALA A 187 -6.08 2.80 -0.01
CA ALA A 187 -6.94 2.18 1.00
C ALA A 187 -8.41 2.59 0.84
N ASP A 188 -9.31 1.76 1.36
CA ASP A 188 -10.69 2.15 1.58
C ASP A 188 -10.79 3.19 2.71
N PRO A 189 -11.81 4.08 2.68
CA PRO A 189 -11.96 5.20 3.62
C PRO A 189 -11.80 4.84 5.10
N GLU A 190 -12.38 3.73 5.56
CA GLU A 190 -12.31 3.31 6.96
C GLU A 190 -10.87 3.05 7.42
N PHE A 191 -10.01 2.49 6.56
CA PHE A 191 -8.60 2.27 6.87
C PHE A 191 -7.79 3.57 6.80
N GLY A 192 -8.13 4.47 5.87
CA GLY A 192 -7.55 5.82 5.82
C GLY A 192 -7.81 6.60 7.11
N ALA A 193 -9.01 6.48 7.67
CA ALA A 193 -9.36 7.06 8.96
C ALA A 193 -8.60 6.42 10.12
N GLN A 194 -8.47 5.09 10.17
CA GLN A 194 -7.67 4.41 11.20
C GLN A 194 -6.20 4.83 11.19
N ILE A 195 -5.62 5.00 9.98
CA ILE A 195 -4.25 5.51 9.84
C ILE A 195 -4.16 6.95 10.37
N ALA A 196 -5.16 7.80 10.08
CA ALA A 196 -5.20 9.17 10.60
C ALA A 196 -5.34 9.22 12.13
N GLU A 197 -6.18 8.36 12.73
CA GLU A 197 -6.30 8.21 14.19
C GLU A 197 -4.95 7.80 14.81
N ALA A 198 -4.28 6.79 14.25
CA ALA A 198 -2.97 6.33 14.72
C ALA A 198 -1.88 7.40 14.63
N LEU A 199 -1.89 8.23 13.57
CA LEU A 199 -0.98 9.36 13.45
C LEU A 199 -1.27 10.42 14.53
N ALA A 200 -2.56 10.73 14.75
CA ALA A 200 -2.97 11.73 15.73
C ALA A 200 -2.63 11.31 17.18
N GLU A 201 -2.77 10.03 17.51
CA GLU A 201 -2.33 9.44 18.79
C GLU A 201 -0.84 9.74 19.10
N HIS A 202 -0.03 9.89 18.06
CA HIS A 202 1.41 10.17 18.15
C HIS A 202 1.76 11.64 17.89
N GLY A 203 0.77 12.53 17.87
CA GLY A 203 0.97 13.96 17.66
C GLY A 203 1.28 14.37 16.22
N VAL A 204 1.11 13.47 15.24
CA VAL A 204 1.28 13.79 13.82
C VAL A 204 -0.06 14.21 13.22
N GLN A 205 -0.11 15.44 12.73
CA GLN A 205 -1.31 16.00 12.11
C GLN A 205 -1.40 15.61 10.64
N ALA A 206 -2.57 15.17 10.17
CA ALA A 206 -2.86 15.00 8.75
C ALA A 206 -3.87 16.06 8.28
N ILE A 207 -3.47 16.87 7.30
CA ILE A 207 -4.33 17.85 6.62
C ILE A 207 -4.65 17.28 5.24
N THR A 208 -5.84 16.73 5.09
CA THR A 208 -6.34 16.12 3.84
C THR A 208 -7.19 17.10 3.03
N GLY A 209 -7.37 16.84 1.73
CA GLY A 209 -8.17 17.68 0.83
C GLY A 209 -7.50 19.01 0.47
N LYS A 210 -6.20 19.18 0.77
CA LYS A 210 -5.46 20.43 0.54
C LYS A 210 -4.12 20.17 -0.13
N SER A 211 -3.61 21.15 -0.86
CA SER A 211 -2.27 21.10 -1.45
C SER A 211 -1.38 22.22 -0.90
N VAL A 212 -0.06 22.01 -0.89
CA VAL A 212 0.91 23.07 -0.65
C VAL A 212 1.10 23.86 -1.96
N VAL A 213 0.91 25.17 -1.92
CA VAL A 213 1.02 26.05 -3.10
C VAL A 213 2.26 26.94 -3.08
N ARG A 214 2.78 27.24 -1.88
CA ARG A 214 4.01 28.01 -1.70
C ARG A 214 4.79 27.56 -0.47
N ILE A 215 6.11 27.57 -0.57
CA ILE A 215 7.07 27.33 0.52
C ILE A 215 7.93 28.58 0.66
N ASP A 216 7.92 29.18 1.85
CA ASP A 216 8.74 30.34 2.17
C ASP A 216 9.81 29.94 3.19
N TRP A 217 11.05 29.78 2.70
CA TRP A 217 12.20 29.38 3.52
C TRP A 217 12.51 30.40 4.61
N ASN A 218 12.47 31.70 4.29
CA ASN A 218 12.83 32.75 5.24
C ASN A 218 11.81 32.87 6.36
N ALA A 219 10.53 32.76 6.01
CA ALA A 219 9.44 32.76 7.00
C ALA A 219 9.22 31.39 7.67
N ARG A 220 9.92 30.33 7.24
CA ARG A 220 9.77 28.95 7.72
C ARG A 220 8.31 28.49 7.74
N ARG A 221 7.59 28.74 6.63
CA ARG A 221 6.18 28.40 6.50
C ARG A 221 5.84 27.89 5.11
N ALA A 222 4.77 27.11 5.03
CA ALA A 222 4.11 26.78 3.77
C ALA A 222 2.69 27.36 3.75
N THR A 223 2.25 27.79 2.56
CA THR A 223 0.87 28.21 2.29
C THR A 223 0.15 27.08 1.58
N LEU A 224 -1.07 26.78 2.03
CA LEU A 224 -1.95 25.77 1.47
C LEU A 224 -2.92 26.37 0.45
N SER A 225 -3.62 25.52 -0.30
CA SER A 225 -4.55 25.92 -1.36
C SER A 225 -5.78 26.70 -0.90
N ASP A 226 -6.02 26.82 0.41
CA ASP A 226 -7.08 27.62 1.03
C ASP A 226 -6.53 28.87 1.75
N ASP A 227 -5.30 29.28 1.41
CA ASP A 227 -4.56 30.39 2.02
C ASP A 227 -4.18 30.21 3.50
N SER A 228 -4.59 29.10 4.14
CA SER A 228 -4.10 28.74 5.46
C SER A 228 -2.60 28.39 5.39
N THR A 229 -1.91 28.46 6.54
CA THR A 229 -0.46 28.26 6.58
C THR A 229 -0.03 27.34 7.70
N VAL A 230 1.07 26.63 7.47
CA VAL A 230 1.66 25.66 8.41
C VAL A 230 3.14 25.98 8.59
N SER A 231 3.65 25.85 9.81
CA SER A 231 5.09 25.98 10.10
C SER A 231 5.89 24.88 9.43
N ALA A 232 7.02 25.23 8.81
CA ALA A 232 7.84 24.32 8.04
C ALA A 232 9.31 24.75 8.06
N ASP A 233 10.07 24.26 9.04
CA ASP A 233 11.53 24.36 9.01
C ASP A 233 12.10 23.48 7.89
N MET A 234 11.46 22.34 7.60
CA MET A 234 11.79 21.48 6.48
C MET A 234 10.54 20.93 5.77
N VAL A 235 10.69 20.59 4.49
CA VAL A 235 9.63 20.02 3.66
C VAL A 235 10.16 18.78 2.95
N LEU A 236 9.42 17.67 3.00
CA LEU A 236 9.70 16.46 2.25
C LEU A 236 8.58 16.17 1.26
N LEU A 237 8.96 16.01 -0.01
CA LEU A 237 8.03 15.68 -1.09
C LEU A 237 7.90 14.15 -1.22
N ALA A 238 6.68 13.66 -1.06
CA ALA A 238 6.29 12.27 -1.18
C ALA A 238 5.05 12.09 -2.08
N VAL A 239 4.93 12.90 -3.14
CA VAL A 239 3.75 12.95 -4.04
C VAL A 239 3.78 11.92 -5.18
N GLY A 240 4.49 10.81 -4.97
CA GLY A 240 4.62 9.71 -5.93
C GLY A 240 5.85 9.81 -6.85
N VAL A 241 5.92 8.84 -7.76
CA VAL A 241 7.10 8.57 -8.60
C VAL A 241 6.68 8.45 -10.06
N ARG A 242 7.42 9.07 -10.98
CA ARG A 242 7.23 8.91 -12.43
C ARG A 242 8.21 7.87 -12.97
N PRO A 243 7.80 6.94 -13.86
CA PRO A 243 8.72 5.99 -14.46
C PRO A 243 9.72 6.68 -15.41
N ASN A 244 10.96 6.18 -15.43
CA ASN A 244 12.03 6.72 -16.27
C ASN A 244 11.94 6.13 -17.68
N LEU A 245 11.13 6.76 -18.54
CA LEU A 245 10.82 6.26 -19.90
C LEU A 245 11.55 6.99 -21.03
N GLU A 246 12.22 8.11 -20.75
CA GLU A 246 12.75 8.99 -21.79
C GLU A 246 13.73 8.28 -22.73
N LEU A 247 14.70 7.54 -22.16
CA LEU A 247 15.66 6.76 -22.93
C LEU A 247 14.99 5.72 -23.84
N ALA A 248 13.95 5.04 -23.31
CA ALA A 248 13.20 4.03 -24.05
C ALA A 248 12.36 4.64 -25.18
N LYS A 249 11.71 5.79 -24.93
CA LYS A 249 10.94 6.54 -25.93
C LYS A 249 11.81 7.03 -27.07
N GLN A 250 12.97 7.62 -26.76
CA GLN A 250 13.95 8.06 -27.75
C GLN A 250 14.49 6.89 -28.60
N ALA A 251 14.54 5.68 -28.03
CA ALA A 251 14.91 4.45 -28.73
C ALA A 251 13.74 3.82 -29.53
N GLY A 252 12.56 4.45 -29.56
CA GLY A 252 11.38 3.93 -30.26
C GLY A 252 10.78 2.67 -29.63
N LEU A 253 10.92 2.50 -28.32
CA LEU A 253 10.26 1.43 -27.56
C LEU A 253 8.85 1.86 -27.14
N ALA A 254 7.90 0.92 -27.20
CA ALA A 254 6.49 1.22 -26.97
C ALA A 254 6.17 1.51 -25.50
N THR A 255 5.39 2.56 -25.24
CA THR A 255 4.81 2.87 -23.93
C THR A 255 3.30 2.67 -23.95
N GLY A 256 2.73 2.16 -22.87
CA GLY A 256 1.33 1.75 -22.82
C GLY A 256 0.41 2.74 -22.11
N SER A 257 -0.84 2.32 -21.92
CA SER A 257 -1.90 3.13 -21.32
C SER A 257 -1.76 3.31 -19.82
N ALA A 258 -0.96 2.48 -19.14
CA ALA A 258 -0.65 2.62 -17.71
C ALA A 258 0.57 3.51 -17.45
N ASN A 259 1.00 4.27 -18.48
CA ASN A 259 2.15 5.17 -18.45
C ASN A 259 3.45 4.42 -18.07
N GLY A 260 3.64 3.21 -18.57
CA GLY A 260 4.86 2.42 -18.41
C GLY A 260 5.42 1.93 -19.74
N LEU A 261 6.60 1.32 -19.69
CA LEU A 261 7.20 0.62 -20.83
C LEU A 261 6.44 -0.70 -21.06
N VAL A 262 6.01 -0.93 -22.30
CA VAL A 262 5.31 -2.15 -22.69
C VAL A 262 6.29 -3.30 -22.78
N VAL A 263 5.97 -4.39 -22.09
CA VAL A 263 6.67 -5.67 -22.19
C VAL A 263 5.68 -6.82 -22.36
N ASP A 264 6.13 -7.89 -23.01
CA ASP A 264 5.41 -9.16 -23.06
C ASP A 264 5.49 -9.92 -21.71
N GLU A 265 4.86 -11.09 -21.64
CA GLU A 265 4.91 -11.95 -20.45
C GLU A 265 6.33 -12.47 -20.09
N TYR A 266 7.29 -12.34 -21.00
CA TYR A 266 8.70 -12.70 -20.80
C TYR A 266 9.56 -11.46 -20.47
N LEU A 267 8.93 -10.31 -20.21
CA LEU A 267 9.58 -9.03 -19.89
C LEU A 267 10.41 -8.45 -21.03
N ARG A 268 10.09 -8.83 -22.27
CA ARG A 268 10.73 -8.36 -23.50
C ARG A 268 9.94 -7.21 -24.10
N THR A 269 10.64 -6.21 -24.61
CA THR A 269 10.02 -5.04 -25.27
C THR A 269 9.59 -5.39 -26.71
N ASN A 270 9.16 -4.40 -27.49
CA ASN A 270 8.97 -4.56 -28.94
C ASN A 270 10.29 -4.73 -29.73
N ASP A 271 11.43 -4.72 -29.05
CA ASP A 271 12.72 -5.18 -29.57
C ASP A 271 13.10 -6.55 -28.96
N PRO A 272 13.42 -7.58 -29.76
CA PRO A 272 13.71 -8.92 -29.25
C PRO A 272 15.03 -9.02 -28.45
N ASP A 273 15.88 -8.00 -28.53
CA ASP A 273 17.16 -7.93 -27.83
C ASP A 273 17.11 -7.02 -26.59
N ILE A 274 15.98 -6.35 -26.34
CA ILE A 274 15.80 -5.45 -25.20
C ILE A 274 14.67 -5.94 -24.28
N TYR A 275 15.01 -6.10 -23.02
CA TYR A 275 14.11 -6.47 -21.92
C TYR A 275 13.97 -5.29 -20.96
N ALA A 276 12.95 -5.31 -20.11
CA ALA A 276 12.77 -4.32 -19.07
C ALA A 276 12.12 -4.87 -17.80
N ALA A 277 12.42 -4.25 -16.66
CA ALA A 277 11.91 -4.67 -15.36
C ALA A 277 11.84 -3.52 -14.35
N GLY A 278 11.12 -3.73 -13.25
CA GLY A 278 10.97 -2.79 -12.15
C GLY A 278 9.92 -1.72 -12.39
N ASP A 279 10.00 -0.63 -11.65
CA ASP A 279 8.98 0.43 -11.55
C ASP A 279 8.64 1.14 -12.87
N MET A 280 9.40 0.89 -13.93
CA MET A 280 9.21 1.49 -15.24
C MET A 280 8.28 0.70 -16.17
N VAL A 281 8.02 -0.59 -15.91
CA VAL A 281 7.25 -1.43 -16.84
C VAL A 281 5.78 -1.50 -16.47
N GLU A 282 4.93 -1.74 -17.47
CA GLU A 282 3.54 -2.13 -17.26
C GLU A 282 3.45 -3.63 -16.95
N VAL A 283 2.62 -3.98 -15.99
CA VAL A 283 2.35 -5.36 -15.58
C VAL A 283 0.87 -5.65 -15.62
N VAL A 284 0.52 -6.93 -15.68
CA VAL A 284 -0.85 -7.39 -15.47
C VAL A 284 -1.13 -7.43 -13.98
N ARG A 285 -2.19 -6.76 -13.54
CA ARG A 285 -2.74 -6.91 -12.19
C ARG A 285 -3.53 -8.22 -12.13
N VAL A 286 -3.14 -9.10 -11.21
CA VAL A 286 -3.69 -10.47 -11.15
C VAL A 286 -5.21 -10.51 -10.94
N PRO A 287 -5.81 -9.75 -9.99
CA PRO A 287 -7.26 -9.79 -9.74
C PRO A 287 -8.15 -9.56 -10.97
N ASP A 288 -7.81 -8.63 -11.86
CA ASP A 288 -8.70 -8.13 -12.91
C ASP A 288 -8.08 -8.13 -14.32
N GLY A 289 -6.83 -8.57 -14.47
CA GLY A 289 -6.13 -8.63 -15.75
C GLY A 289 -5.72 -7.26 -16.31
N THR A 290 -5.96 -6.16 -15.59
CA THR A 290 -5.70 -4.81 -16.10
C THR A 290 -4.19 -4.52 -16.20
N LYS A 291 -3.82 -3.67 -17.15
CA LYS A 291 -2.45 -3.15 -17.26
C LYS A 291 -2.26 -2.01 -16.26
N VAL A 292 -1.28 -2.16 -15.37
CA VAL A 292 -0.98 -1.20 -14.30
C VAL A 292 0.52 -1.05 -14.12
N ARG A 293 0.93 -0.05 -13.33
CA ARG A 293 2.29 0.09 -12.83
C ARG A 293 2.27 -0.11 -11.31
N ILE A 294 3.08 -1.04 -10.83
CA ILE A 294 3.19 -1.36 -9.39
C ILE A 294 4.66 -1.16 -8.99
N PRO A 295 5.03 0.05 -8.52
CA PRO A 295 6.41 0.39 -8.17
C PRO A 295 6.77 -0.15 -6.79
N LEU A 296 6.95 -1.48 -6.70
CA LEU A 296 7.26 -2.20 -5.47
C LEU A 296 8.49 -3.09 -5.65
N ALA A 297 9.32 -3.16 -4.60
CA ALA A 297 10.60 -3.88 -4.64
C ALA A 297 10.45 -5.39 -4.90
N GLY A 298 9.41 -6.04 -4.36
CA GLY A 298 9.14 -7.47 -4.57
C GLY A 298 8.94 -7.82 -6.05
N PRO A 299 7.96 -7.21 -6.75
CA PRO A 299 7.82 -7.27 -8.21
C PRO A 299 9.12 -6.98 -8.95
N ALA A 300 9.82 -5.88 -8.65
CA ALA A 300 11.05 -5.50 -9.34
C ALA A 300 12.14 -6.58 -9.28
N ASN A 301 12.37 -7.16 -8.10
CA ASN A 301 13.34 -8.25 -7.92
C ASN A 301 12.96 -9.51 -8.70
N ARG A 302 11.69 -9.94 -8.61
CA ARG A 302 11.19 -11.11 -9.37
C ARG A 302 11.33 -10.89 -10.88
N GLN A 303 10.98 -9.68 -11.35
CA GLN A 303 11.11 -9.31 -12.76
C GLN A 303 12.57 -9.30 -13.21
N GLY A 304 13.49 -8.70 -12.45
CA GLY A 304 14.92 -8.70 -12.78
C GLY A 304 15.48 -10.12 -12.97
N ARG A 305 15.09 -11.05 -12.09
CA ARG A 305 15.47 -12.48 -12.20
C ARG A 305 14.94 -13.11 -13.49
N LEU A 306 13.70 -12.83 -13.86
CA LEU A 306 13.05 -13.37 -15.06
C LEU A 306 13.65 -12.76 -16.33
N ALA A 307 13.79 -11.44 -16.39
CA ALA A 307 14.35 -10.72 -17.53
C ALA A 307 15.78 -11.20 -17.85
N ALA A 308 16.64 -11.37 -16.84
CA ALA A 308 17.97 -11.95 -17.05
C ALA A 308 17.91 -13.39 -17.58
N THR A 309 17.01 -14.22 -17.04
CA THR A 309 16.88 -15.60 -17.50
C THR A 309 16.43 -15.67 -18.95
N ASN A 310 15.49 -14.82 -19.34
CA ASN A 310 14.95 -14.80 -20.71
C ASN A 310 15.94 -14.17 -21.69
N ALA A 311 16.67 -13.12 -21.28
CA ALA A 311 17.75 -12.53 -22.08
C ALA A 311 18.86 -13.56 -22.40
N LEU A 312 19.09 -14.53 -21.52
CA LEU A 312 20.06 -15.63 -21.67
C LEU A 312 19.48 -16.88 -22.36
N GLY A 313 18.31 -16.78 -23.01
CA GLY A 313 17.72 -17.85 -23.80
C GLY A 313 16.70 -18.73 -23.06
N GLY A 314 16.32 -18.37 -21.83
CA GLY A 314 15.21 -19.01 -21.12
C GLY A 314 13.83 -18.52 -21.57
N SER A 315 12.77 -19.14 -21.04
CA SER A 315 11.37 -18.83 -21.36
C SER A 315 10.47 -18.83 -20.11
N MET A 316 10.80 -18.01 -19.11
CA MET A 316 10.01 -17.89 -17.89
C MET A 316 9.02 -16.73 -17.98
N LYS A 317 7.74 -17.02 -17.76
CA LYS A 317 6.66 -16.03 -17.75
C LYS A 317 6.59 -15.30 -16.40
N TYR A 318 6.27 -14.01 -16.43
CA TYR A 318 5.90 -13.24 -15.26
C TYR A 318 4.39 -13.38 -15.01
N ALA A 319 4.00 -13.87 -13.83
CA ALA A 319 2.61 -14.14 -13.47
C ALA A 319 1.80 -12.89 -13.05
N GLY A 320 2.31 -11.69 -13.35
CA GLY A 320 1.68 -10.43 -12.92
C GLY A 320 1.98 -10.07 -11.46
N ALA A 321 1.29 -9.05 -10.95
CA ALA A 321 1.39 -8.60 -9.57
C ALA A 321 0.02 -8.28 -8.98
N MET A 322 -0.12 -8.45 -7.66
CA MET A 322 -1.35 -8.14 -6.94
C MET A 322 -1.32 -6.73 -6.33
N GLY A 323 -0.13 -6.13 -6.18
CA GLY A 323 0.04 -4.90 -5.42
C GLY A 323 0.12 -5.11 -3.91
N THR A 324 0.52 -6.30 -3.46
CA THR A 324 0.72 -6.60 -2.04
C THR A 324 1.74 -5.64 -1.42
N SER A 325 1.33 -4.93 -0.37
CA SER A 325 2.12 -3.88 0.27
C SER A 325 1.82 -3.81 1.76
N VAL A 326 2.79 -3.33 2.54
CA VAL A 326 2.70 -3.15 3.99
C VAL A 326 3.45 -1.87 4.37
N VAL A 327 2.97 -1.19 5.40
CA VAL A 327 3.60 0.00 5.97
C VAL A 327 3.41 0.04 7.48
N LYS A 328 4.48 0.39 8.18
CA LYS A 328 4.43 0.72 9.61
C LYS A 328 3.88 2.14 9.75
N VAL A 329 2.94 2.32 10.66
CA VAL A 329 2.31 3.60 11.00
C VAL A 329 2.40 3.74 12.50
N MET A 330 3.52 4.30 12.97
CA MET A 330 3.82 4.39 14.41
C MET A 330 3.82 2.99 15.04
N ASP A 331 2.91 2.71 15.98
CA ASP A 331 2.76 1.39 16.61
C ASP A 331 1.85 0.42 15.83
N TYR A 332 1.30 0.86 14.70
CA TYR A 332 0.35 0.09 13.90
C TYR A 332 0.98 -0.38 12.59
N THR A 333 0.33 -1.36 11.97
CA THR A 333 0.63 -1.85 10.63
C THR A 333 -0.61 -1.70 9.77
N PHE A 334 -0.46 -1.10 8.59
CA PHE A 334 -1.44 -1.20 7.51
C PHE A 334 -0.89 -2.11 6.41
N SER A 335 -1.71 -3.02 5.91
CA SER A 335 -1.32 -3.86 4.78
C SER A 335 -2.50 -4.16 3.87
N MET A 336 -2.21 -4.34 2.58
CA MET A 336 -3.21 -4.66 1.57
C MET A 336 -2.66 -5.55 0.46
N THR A 337 -3.55 -6.25 -0.22
CA THR A 337 -3.26 -7.03 -1.43
C THR A 337 -4.46 -7.00 -2.39
N GLY A 338 -4.22 -7.05 -3.69
CA GLY A 338 -5.28 -7.07 -4.69
C GLY A 338 -6.04 -5.74 -4.79
N LEU A 339 -7.36 -5.81 -4.97
CA LEU A 339 -8.22 -4.64 -5.10
C LEU A 339 -8.80 -4.20 -3.75
N SER A 340 -8.81 -2.89 -3.49
CA SER A 340 -9.73 -2.29 -2.51
C SER A 340 -11.16 -2.27 -3.05
N GLU A 341 -12.15 -2.11 -2.18
CA GLU A 341 -13.56 -2.05 -2.62
C GLU A 341 -13.78 -0.86 -3.56
N LYS A 342 -13.19 0.30 -3.22
CA LYS A 342 -13.17 1.48 -4.08
C LYS A 342 -12.57 1.20 -5.46
N ALA A 343 -11.43 0.51 -5.52
CA ALA A 343 -10.77 0.20 -6.79
C ALA A 343 -11.58 -0.79 -7.64
N ALA A 344 -12.20 -1.80 -7.02
CA ALA A 344 -13.03 -2.77 -7.71
C ALA A 344 -14.32 -2.13 -8.27
N LYS A 345 -15.00 -1.28 -7.48
CA LYS A 345 -16.18 -0.51 -7.93
C LYS A 345 -15.82 0.44 -9.08
N ALA A 346 -14.71 1.17 -8.99
CA ALA A 346 -14.24 2.05 -10.06
C ALA A 346 -13.92 1.30 -11.37
N ALA A 347 -13.56 0.01 -11.26
CA ALA A 347 -13.35 -0.87 -12.40
C ALA A 347 -14.64 -1.54 -12.91
N ASN A 348 -15.82 -1.20 -12.37
CA ASN A 348 -17.12 -1.80 -12.67
C ASN A 348 -17.16 -3.32 -12.45
N ILE A 349 -16.45 -3.82 -11.44
CA ILE A 349 -16.47 -5.23 -11.05
C ILE A 349 -17.57 -5.42 -10.01
N ASP A 350 -18.45 -6.41 -10.22
CA ASP A 350 -19.53 -6.76 -9.27
C ASP A 350 -18.94 -7.48 -8.04
N VAL A 351 -18.63 -6.68 -7.02
CA VAL A 351 -17.97 -7.12 -5.79
C VAL A 351 -18.84 -6.92 -4.57
N ARG A 352 -18.55 -7.70 -3.54
CA ARG A 352 -18.98 -7.49 -2.15
C ARG A 352 -17.73 -7.38 -1.27
N ALA A 353 -17.90 -6.83 -0.08
CA ALA A 353 -16.85 -6.80 0.92
C ALA A 353 -17.41 -7.19 2.28
N VAL A 354 -16.60 -7.86 3.10
CA VAL A 354 -16.91 -8.15 4.50
C VAL A 354 -15.82 -7.52 5.37
N THR A 355 -16.22 -6.86 6.46
CA THR A 355 -15.29 -6.32 7.45
C THR A 355 -15.53 -6.97 8.80
N ILE A 356 -14.46 -7.36 9.48
CA ILE A 356 -14.47 -7.82 10.87
C ILE A 356 -13.44 -7.05 11.71
N HIS A 357 -13.68 -6.97 13.01
CA HIS A 357 -12.69 -6.56 14.00
C HIS A 357 -12.54 -7.69 15.00
N LYS A 358 -11.32 -8.23 15.14
CA LYS A 358 -11.08 -9.42 15.95
C LYS A 358 -9.65 -9.45 16.47
N ALA A 359 -9.50 -9.95 17.69
CA ALA A 359 -8.21 -10.29 18.26
C ALA A 359 -7.32 -11.08 17.30
N HIS A 360 -6.06 -10.66 17.17
CA HIS A 360 -5.07 -11.30 16.31
C HIS A 360 -4.64 -12.69 16.82
N HIS A 361 -4.85 -12.99 18.11
CA HIS A 361 -4.69 -14.32 18.70
C HIS A 361 -5.76 -14.58 19.78
N ALA A 362 -5.66 -15.70 20.51
CA ALA A 362 -6.64 -16.06 21.53
C ALA A 362 -6.71 -15.01 22.65
N THR A 363 -7.91 -14.55 23.00
CA THR A 363 -8.13 -13.42 23.93
C THR A 363 -7.77 -13.72 25.39
N TYR A 364 -7.73 -14.99 25.78
CA TYR A 364 -7.29 -15.42 27.10
C TYR A 364 -5.76 -15.45 27.25
N TYR A 365 -5.02 -15.28 26.15
CA TYR A 365 -3.55 -15.19 26.18
C TYR A 365 -3.12 -13.71 26.29
N PRO A 366 -2.07 -13.37 27.06
CA PRO A 366 -1.61 -11.99 27.23
C PRO A 366 -1.21 -11.32 25.91
N GLY A 367 -1.44 -10.01 25.80
CA GLY A 367 -1.02 -9.21 24.64
C GLY A 367 -1.99 -9.23 23.46
N SER A 368 -3.20 -9.76 23.64
CA SER A 368 -4.23 -9.80 22.59
C SER A 368 -4.68 -8.39 22.18
N GLU A 369 -4.35 -8.02 20.95
CA GLU A 369 -4.78 -6.79 20.26
C GLU A 369 -5.79 -7.11 19.16
N ASP A 370 -6.81 -6.27 18.99
CA ASP A 370 -7.73 -6.37 17.86
C ASP A 370 -7.06 -5.91 16.56
N LEU A 371 -7.39 -6.59 15.46
CA LEU A 371 -7.12 -6.12 14.10
C LEU A 371 -8.43 -5.96 13.33
N SER A 372 -8.43 -4.98 12.43
CA SER A 372 -9.45 -4.81 11.40
C SER A 372 -9.04 -5.57 10.16
N LEU A 373 -9.93 -6.39 9.62
CA LEU A 373 -9.71 -7.13 8.36
C LEU A 373 -10.92 -6.94 7.44
N LYS A 374 -10.65 -6.59 6.19
CA LYS A 374 -11.63 -6.51 5.12
C LYS A 374 -11.23 -7.43 3.98
N ILE A 375 -12.15 -8.28 3.53
CA ILE A 375 -11.99 -9.13 2.34
C ILE A 375 -12.93 -8.63 1.26
N ILE A 376 -12.38 -8.39 0.06
CA ILE A 376 -13.10 -7.99 -1.15
C ILE A 376 -13.20 -9.22 -2.04
N TYR A 377 -14.42 -9.58 -2.42
CA TYR A 377 -14.70 -10.80 -3.17
C TYR A 377 -15.73 -10.57 -4.28
N GLN A 378 -15.65 -11.40 -5.30
CA GLN A 378 -16.59 -11.39 -6.41
C GLN A 378 -17.95 -11.92 -5.95
N LYS A 379 -19.02 -11.17 -6.25
CA LYS A 379 -20.36 -11.49 -5.74
C LYS A 379 -20.93 -12.81 -6.27
N SER A 380 -20.57 -13.20 -7.49
CA SER A 380 -21.14 -14.36 -8.17
C SER A 380 -20.69 -15.70 -7.60
N ASP A 381 -19.43 -15.79 -7.18
CA ASP A 381 -18.75 -17.06 -6.90
C ASP A 381 -17.83 -17.01 -5.66
N GLY A 382 -17.78 -15.88 -4.94
CA GLY A 382 -16.98 -15.76 -3.73
C GLY A 382 -15.48 -15.69 -3.97
N LYS A 383 -15.01 -15.56 -5.22
CA LYS A 383 -13.58 -15.45 -5.52
C LYS A 383 -12.95 -14.25 -4.81
N VAL A 384 -11.86 -14.45 -4.08
CA VAL A 384 -11.15 -13.37 -3.38
C VAL A 384 -10.39 -12.49 -4.39
N LEU A 385 -10.68 -11.20 -4.39
CA LEU A 385 -10.09 -10.20 -5.31
C LEU A 385 -9.12 -9.25 -4.60
N GLY A 386 -9.23 -9.12 -3.28
CA GLY A 386 -8.33 -8.31 -2.48
C GLY A 386 -8.64 -8.35 -1.00
N ALA A 387 -7.74 -7.79 -0.22
CA ALA A 387 -7.90 -7.65 1.21
C ALA A 387 -7.11 -6.46 1.75
N GLN A 388 -7.58 -5.93 2.88
CA GLN A 388 -6.94 -4.86 3.64
C GLN A 388 -7.02 -5.18 5.12
N ALA A 389 -5.96 -4.86 5.86
CA ALA A 389 -5.93 -5.04 7.30
C ALA A 389 -5.15 -3.94 8.00
N PHE A 390 -5.57 -3.64 9.23
CA PHE A 390 -4.98 -2.63 10.10
C PHE A 390 -5.00 -3.09 11.55
N GLY A 391 -3.93 -2.85 12.30
CA GLY A 391 -3.82 -3.24 13.71
C GLY A 391 -2.37 -3.20 14.19
N LYS A 392 -2.15 -3.42 15.48
CA LYS A 392 -0.79 -3.44 16.06
C LYS A 392 -0.03 -4.72 15.74
N GLU A 393 -0.73 -5.85 15.72
CA GLU A 393 -0.12 -7.17 15.64
C GLU A 393 -0.83 -8.11 14.65
N GLY A 394 -0.04 -8.96 13.99
CA GLY A 394 -0.52 -10.06 13.15
C GLY A 394 -1.24 -9.64 11.87
N VAL A 395 -1.05 -8.41 11.39
CA VAL A 395 -1.67 -7.83 10.19
C VAL A 395 -1.09 -8.44 8.92
N GLU A 396 0.24 -8.39 8.78
CA GLU A 396 1.01 -8.89 7.65
C GLU A 396 0.79 -10.39 7.44
N LYS A 397 0.71 -11.18 8.53
CA LYS A 397 0.40 -12.62 8.45
C LYS A 397 -0.90 -12.90 7.67
N ARG A 398 -1.95 -12.10 7.91
CA ARG A 398 -3.25 -12.30 7.24
C ARG A 398 -3.20 -11.83 5.80
N ILE A 399 -2.53 -10.71 5.52
CA ILE A 399 -2.40 -10.22 4.16
C ILE A 399 -1.51 -11.13 3.30
N ASP A 400 -0.47 -11.75 3.85
CA ASP A 400 0.35 -12.72 3.12
C ASP A 400 -0.45 -13.96 2.71
N VAL A 401 -1.27 -14.51 3.61
CA VAL A 401 -2.16 -15.64 3.27
C VAL A 401 -3.20 -15.23 2.23
N LEU A 402 -3.84 -14.06 2.38
CA LEU A 402 -4.80 -13.56 1.40
C LEU A 402 -4.15 -13.18 0.07
N ALA A 403 -2.86 -12.81 0.05
CA ALA A 403 -2.13 -12.61 -1.18
C ALA A 403 -1.92 -13.94 -1.92
N VAL A 404 -1.64 -15.04 -1.21
CA VAL A 404 -1.62 -16.38 -1.82
C VAL A 404 -3.00 -16.73 -2.38
N ALA A 405 -4.06 -16.45 -1.64
CA ALA A 405 -5.43 -16.69 -2.08
C ALA A 405 -5.78 -15.95 -3.39
N VAL A 406 -5.51 -14.64 -3.44
CA VAL A 406 -5.71 -13.82 -4.64
C VAL A 406 -4.87 -14.33 -5.81
N HIS A 407 -3.63 -14.74 -5.55
CA HIS A 407 -2.75 -15.27 -6.59
C HIS A 407 -3.25 -16.60 -7.18
N ALA A 408 -3.71 -17.50 -6.31
CA ALA A 408 -4.21 -18.83 -6.68
C ALA A 408 -5.67 -18.80 -7.17
N GLY A 409 -6.37 -17.67 -7.00
CA GLY A 409 -7.78 -17.53 -7.40
C GLY A 409 -8.75 -18.26 -6.48
N LEU A 410 -8.41 -18.39 -5.19
CA LEU A 410 -9.23 -19.08 -4.18
C LEU A 410 -10.52 -18.32 -3.86
N SER A 411 -11.57 -19.05 -3.50
CA SER A 411 -12.85 -18.51 -3.03
C SER A 411 -12.92 -18.38 -1.51
N LEU A 412 -13.98 -17.76 -0.99
CA LEU A 412 -14.23 -17.66 0.44
C LEU A 412 -14.39 -19.05 1.11
N GLU A 413 -14.95 -20.03 0.40
CA GLU A 413 -15.04 -21.43 0.85
C GLU A 413 -13.65 -22.02 1.06
N ASP A 414 -12.70 -21.77 0.14
CA ASP A 414 -11.32 -22.22 0.32
C ASP A 414 -10.68 -21.58 1.55
N ILE A 415 -10.91 -20.28 1.79
CA ILE A 415 -10.37 -19.56 2.96
C ILE A 415 -10.95 -20.08 4.27
N ALA A 416 -12.24 -20.39 4.27
CA ALA A 416 -12.95 -20.94 5.43
C ALA A 416 -12.37 -22.29 5.89
N GLU A 417 -11.83 -23.09 4.97
CA GLU A 417 -11.31 -24.44 5.22
C GLU A 417 -9.77 -24.52 5.38
N LEU A 418 -9.04 -23.40 5.30
CA LEU A 418 -7.58 -23.41 5.45
C LEU A 418 -7.14 -23.94 6.83
N ASP A 419 -6.32 -24.99 6.87
CA ASP A 419 -5.69 -25.49 8.10
C ASP A 419 -4.47 -24.63 8.47
N LEU A 420 -4.71 -23.58 9.26
CA LEU A 420 -3.69 -22.60 9.66
C LEU A 420 -3.06 -22.95 11.02
N ALA A 421 -1.78 -22.64 11.17
CA ALA A 421 -1.06 -22.88 12.42
C ALA A 421 -1.71 -22.15 13.61
N TYR A 422 -2.06 -22.91 14.64
CA TYR A 422 -2.71 -22.41 15.86
C TYR A 422 -1.98 -22.85 17.12
N ALA A 423 -1.64 -21.87 17.94
CA ALA A 423 -1.51 -21.96 19.39
C ALA A 423 -1.91 -20.59 19.98
N PRO A 424 -2.26 -20.51 21.28
CA PRO A 424 -2.78 -19.28 21.89
C PRO A 424 -1.94 -18.00 21.67
N PRO A 425 -0.59 -18.03 21.64
CA PRO A 425 0.22 -16.83 21.39
C PRO A 425 0.18 -16.30 19.95
N TYR A 426 -0.33 -17.08 18.99
CA TYR A 426 -0.14 -16.79 17.55
C TYR A 426 -1.43 -16.63 16.78
N SER A 427 -2.51 -17.31 17.20
CA SER A 427 -3.80 -17.26 16.51
C SER A 427 -4.94 -17.65 17.45
N SER A 428 -6.14 -17.76 16.86
CA SER A 428 -7.32 -18.37 17.47
C SER A 428 -7.65 -19.69 16.77
N ALA A 429 -8.48 -20.53 17.38
CA ALA A 429 -8.92 -21.79 16.76
C ALA A 429 -9.54 -21.56 15.38
N ASN A 430 -10.30 -20.47 15.23
CA ASN A 430 -10.63 -19.90 13.93
C ASN A 430 -9.90 -18.57 13.75
N ASP A 431 -9.04 -18.48 12.73
CA ASP A 431 -8.30 -17.27 12.40
C ASP A 431 -9.27 -16.14 11.97
N PRO A 432 -8.95 -14.85 12.19
CA PRO A 432 -9.71 -13.74 11.61
C PRO A 432 -10.12 -13.92 10.15
N MET A 433 -9.27 -14.49 9.28
CA MET A 433 -9.62 -14.72 7.87
C MET A 433 -10.76 -15.73 7.68
N GLN A 434 -10.77 -16.81 8.46
CA GLN A 434 -11.86 -17.80 8.45
C GLN A 434 -13.14 -17.17 8.98
N MET A 435 -13.06 -16.38 10.06
CA MET A 435 -14.22 -15.67 10.62
C MET A 435 -14.85 -14.68 9.62
N ALA A 436 -14.02 -13.93 8.89
CA ALA A 436 -14.48 -13.04 7.84
C ALA A 436 -15.16 -13.85 6.71
N SER A 437 -14.58 -14.99 6.35
CA SER A 437 -15.12 -15.88 5.30
C SER A 437 -16.45 -16.50 5.72
N PHE A 438 -16.59 -16.98 6.96
CA PHE A 438 -17.88 -17.46 7.48
C PHE A 438 -18.96 -16.38 7.45
N ALA A 439 -18.63 -15.13 7.82
CA ALA A 439 -19.57 -14.02 7.75
C ALA A 439 -20.01 -13.72 6.31
N ALA A 440 -19.08 -13.74 5.35
CA ALA A 440 -19.38 -13.56 3.93
C ALA A 440 -20.22 -14.71 3.34
N LEU A 441 -19.86 -15.97 3.63
CA LEU A 441 -20.59 -17.15 3.17
C LEU A 441 -22.01 -17.20 3.75
N ASN A 442 -22.20 -16.77 5.00
CA ASN A 442 -23.52 -16.64 5.59
C ASN A 442 -24.40 -15.64 4.83
N ASP A 443 -23.84 -14.52 4.35
CA ASP A 443 -24.59 -13.57 3.51
C ASP A 443 -24.87 -14.17 2.13
N MET A 444 -23.86 -14.74 1.47
CA MET A 444 -24.01 -15.33 0.13
C MET A 444 -25.08 -16.41 0.09
N HIS A 445 -25.08 -17.32 1.07
CA HIS A 445 -26.08 -18.39 1.19
C HIS A 445 -27.41 -17.94 1.80
N GLY A 446 -27.53 -16.66 2.19
CA GLY A 446 -28.77 -16.09 2.72
C GLY A 446 -29.09 -16.44 4.17
N PHE A 447 -28.16 -17.05 4.90
CA PHE A 447 -28.31 -17.33 6.33
C PHE A 447 -28.24 -16.07 7.19
N SER A 448 -27.41 -15.09 6.82
CA SER A 448 -27.30 -13.84 7.55
C SER A 448 -26.87 -12.68 6.65
N LYS A 449 -27.85 -11.88 6.23
CA LYS A 449 -27.62 -10.75 5.33
C LYS A 449 -26.99 -9.55 6.04
N PHE A 450 -25.96 -8.98 5.43
CA PHE A 450 -25.32 -7.75 5.91
C PHE A 450 -25.22 -6.68 4.83
N VAL A 451 -24.91 -5.46 5.27
CA VAL A 451 -24.37 -4.37 4.46
C VAL A 451 -23.02 -3.94 5.02
N THR A 452 -22.14 -3.43 4.18
CA THR A 452 -20.92 -2.76 4.65
C THR A 452 -21.28 -1.46 5.38
N ALA A 453 -20.35 -0.94 6.19
CA ALA A 453 -20.52 0.37 6.82
C ALA A 453 -20.77 1.48 5.76
N GLN A 454 -20.11 1.40 4.60
CA GLN A 454 -20.29 2.35 3.50
C GLN A 454 -21.69 2.26 2.89
N GLU A 455 -22.17 1.04 2.60
CA GLU A 455 -23.51 0.82 2.06
C GLU A 455 -24.62 1.23 3.04
N ALA A 456 -24.37 1.13 4.35
CA ALA A 456 -25.30 1.55 5.39
C ALA A 456 -25.51 3.08 5.43
N MET A 457 -24.55 3.89 4.98
CA MET A 457 -24.61 5.35 5.12
C MET A 457 -25.78 6.00 4.38
N GLN A 458 -26.09 5.52 3.17
CA GLN A 458 -27.18 6.08 2.37
C GLN A 458 -28.56 5.93 3.05
N PRO A 459 -29.00 4.71 3.43
CA PRO A 459 -30.30 4.56 4.08
C PRO A 459 -30.37 5.23 5.46
N ILE A 460 -29.28 5.27 6.23
CA ILE A 460 -29.23 5.99 7.51
C ILE A 460 -29.50 7.49 7.30
N ARG A 461 -28.79 8.12 6.35
CA ARG A 461 -28.91 9.57 6.09
C ARG A 461 -30.28 9.96 5.54
N GLN A 462 -30.90 9.08 4.78
CA GLN A 462 -32.22 9.32 4.20
C GLN A 462 -33.36 8.99 5.16
N GLY A 463 -33.07 8.38 6.32
CA GLY A 463 -34.09 7.91 7.26
C GLY A 463 -34.98 6.80 6.65
N THR A 464 -34.46 6.04 5.69
CA THR A 464 -35.21 4.96 5.03
C THR A 464 -35.05 3.62 5.72
N ALA A 465 -34.15 3.52 6.70
CA ALA A 465 -34.02 2.36 7.57
C ALA A 465 -33.89 2.80 9.03
N THR A 466 -34.54 2.06 9.92
CA THR A 466 -34.43 2.23 11.36
C THR A 466 -33.23 1.48 11.89
N ILE A 467 -32.47 2.14 12.76
CA ILE A 467 -31.26 1.57 13.35
C ILE A 467 -31.61 0.87 14.64
N LEU A 468 -31.36 -0.43 14.71
CA LEU A 468 -31.46 -1.22 15.93
C LEU A 468 -30.06 -1.40 16.50
N ASP A 469 -29.74 -0.67 17.55
CA ASP A 469 -28.48 -0.81 18.27
C ASP A 469 -28.60 -1.90 19.33
N VAL A 470 -27.81 -2.97 19.16
CA VAL A 470 -27.81 -4.14 20.06
C VAL A 470 -26.58 -4.20 20.96
N ARG A 471 -25.80 -3.12 21.01
CA ARG A 471 -24.64 -3.00 21.90
C ARG A 471 -25.07 -2.93 23.37
N THR A 472 -24.12 -3.14 24.28
CA THR A 472 -24.34 -2.93 25.70
C THR A 472 -24.68 -1.46 26.01
N TYR A 473 -25.29 -1.18 27.16
CA TYR A 473 -25.57 0.19 27.60
C TYR A 473 -24.30 1.06 27.65
N ALA A 474 -23.18 0.53 28.16
CA ALA A 474 -21.93 1.28 28.23
C ALA A 474 -21.39 1.64 26.85
N GLU A 475 -21.45 0.73 25.89
CA GLU A 475 -21.02 0.98 24.51
C GLU A 475 -21.93 1.99 23.80
N TYR A 476 -23.24 1.94 24.05
CA TYR A 476 -24.21 2.89 23.51
C TYR A 476 -24.00 4.31 24.06
N LEU A 477 -23.80 4.41 25.38
CA LEU A 477 -23.57 5.68 26.07
C LEU A 477 -22.25 6.34 25.66
N ASN A 478 -21.23 5.57 25.27
CA ASN A 478 -19.96 6.11 24.75
C ASN A 478 -20.06 6.64 23.31
N GLY A 479 -21.24 6.61 22.71
CA GLY A 479 -21.52 7.16 21.39
C GLY A 479 -22.38 6.22 20.55
N HIS A 480 -23.38 6.77 19.87
CA HIS A 480 -24.35 6.01 19.10
C HIS A 480 -24.89 6.78 17.90
N ILE A 481 -25.66 6.11 17.03
CA ILE A 481 -26.27 6.74 15.86
C ILE A 481 -27.54 7.47 16.31
N LYS A 482 -27.68 8.75 15.95
CA LYS A 482 -28.84 9.57 16.33
C LYS A 482 -30.15 8.88 15.94
N GLY A 483 -31.08 8.81 16.90
CA GLY A 483 -32.40 8.21 16.68
C GLY A 483 -32.40 6.67 16.57
N SER A 484 -31.30 5.99 16.93
CA SER A 484 -31.31 4.52 17.01
C SER A 484 -32.23 4.01 18.12
N VAL A 485 -32.93 2.92 17.84
CA VAL A 485 -33.64 2.12 18.86
C VAL A 485 -32.61 1.24 19.56
N HIS A 486 -32.47 1.39 20.87
CA HIS A 486 -31.49 0.63 21.65
C HIS A 486 -32.14 -0.54 22.40
N ILE A 487 -31.76 -1.76 22.03
CA ILE A 487 -32.17 -3.00 22.70
C ILE A 487 -30.94 -3.92 22.76
N PRO A 488 -30.23 -4.00 23.91
CA PRO A 488 -29.07 -4.87 24.06
C PRO A 488 -29.36 -6.31 23.61
N LEU A 489 -28.39 -6.97 22.97
CA LEU A 489 -28.57 -8.32 22.41
C LEU A 489 -29.16 -9.32 23.43
N ASP A 490 -28.70 -9.26 24.67
CA ASP A 490 -29.11 -10.19 25.73
C ASP A 490 -30.56 -9.98 26.18
N GLU A 491 -31.14 -8.80 25.93
CA GLU A 491 -32.54 -8.46 26.21
C GLU A 491 -33.45 -8.61 24.98
N LEU A 492 -32.86 -8.68 23.79
CA LEU A 492 -33.58 -8.63 22.51
C LEU A 492 -34.70 -9.68 22.40
N ARG A 493 -34.46 -10.87 22.95
CA ARG A 493 -35.44 -11.96 22.90
C ARG A 493 -36.70 -11.66 23.70
N ASP A 494 -36.55 -11.02 24.85
CA ASP A 494 -37.65 -10.68 25.74
C ASP A 494 -38.36 -9.39 25.30
N ARG A 495 -37.66 -8.55 24.53
CA ARG A 495 -38.11 -7.23 24.05
C ARG A 495 -38.38 -7.20 22.54
N ILE A 496 -38.62 -8.37 21.93
CA ILE A 496 -38.72 -8.48 20.47
C ILE A 496 -39.90 -7.72 19.86
N GLU A 497 -40.97 -7.54 20.63
CA GLU A 497 -42.15 -6.77 20.23
C GLU A 497 -41.87 -5.26 20.15
N GLU A 498 -40.81 -4.77 20.80
CA GLU A 498 -40.36 -3.37 20.69
C GLU A 498 -39.60 -3.10 19.39
N VAL A 499 -39.19 -4.16 18.68
CA VAL A 499 -38.43 -4.04 17.43
C VAL A 499 -39.37 -3.52 16.33
N PRO A 500 -38.99 -2.43 15.62
CA PRO A 500 -39.79 -1.86 14.54
C PRO A 500 -40.17 -2.88 13.45
N SER A 501 -41.18 -2.55 12.63
CA SER A 501 -41.65 -3.42 11.53
C SER A 501 -41.20 -2.96 10.14
N GLU A 502 -40.49 -1.83 10.09
CA GLU A 502 -39.90 -1.25 8.88
C GLU A 502 -38.52 -1.85 8.56
N GLN A 503 -37.83 -1.32 7.55
CA GLN A 503 -36.49 -1.79 7.18
C GLN A 503 -35.52 -1.54 8.35
N ILE A 504 -34.82 -2.59 8.82
CA ILE A 504 -33.92 -2.52 9.97
C ILE A 504 -32.47 -2.67 9.55
N LEU A 505 -31.61 -1.77 10.05
CA LEU A 505 -30.17 -1.98 10.08
C LEU A 505 -29.72 -2.21 11.52
N ILE A 506 -29.20 -3.42 11.77
CA ILE A 506 -28.71 -3.81 13.09
C ILE A 506 -27.27 -3.36 13.23
N VAL A 507 -26.99 -2.57 14.26
CA VAL A 507 -25.63 -2.16 14.62
C VAL A 507 -25.22 -2.82 15.94
N SER A 508 -24.05 -3.44 15.92
CA SER A 508 -23.34 -3.97 17.11
C SER A 508 -21.95 -3.34 17.16
N LYS A 509 -21.10 -3.71 18.13
CA LYS A 509 -19.74 -3.16 18.21
C LYS A 509 -18.94 -3.48 16.94
N ALA A 510 -18.81 -4.77 16.60
CA ALA A 510 -17.96 -5.25 15.51
C ALA A 510 -18.67 -6.13 14.47
N GLY A 511 -19.97 -6.38 14.62
CA GLY A 511 -20.80 -7.14 13.67
C GLY A 511 -21.25 -8.52 14.17
N PHE A 512 -20.54 -9.15 15.11
CA PHE A 512 -20.86 -10.49 15.59
C PHE A 512 -22.20 -10.55 16.33
N GLU A 513 -22.43 -9.64 17.28
CA GLU A 513 -23.70 -9.55 17.99
C GLU A 513 -24.83 -9.14 17.04
N GLY A 514 -24.51 -8.35 16.01
CA GLY A 514 -25.44 -8.01 14.93
C GLY A 514 -25.88 -9.24 14.13
N HIS A 515 -24.98 -10.17 13.85
CA HIS A 515 -25.31 -11.47 13.27
C HIS A 515 -26.24 -12.28 14.19
N LEU A 516 -25.96 -12.34 15.50
CA LEU A 516 -26.81 -13.05 16.46
C LEU A 516 -28.22 -12.44 16.53
N ALA A 517 -28.32 -11.11 16.62
CA ALA A 517 -29.59 -10.38 16.57
C ALA A 517 -30.34 -10.64 15.26
N TYR A 518 -29.66 -10.58 14.11
CA TYR A 518 -30.24 -10.94 12.82
C TYR A 518 -30.89 -12.33 12.86
N ARG A 519 -30.16 -13.32 13.39
CA ARG A 519 -30.66 -14.70 13.47
C ARG A 519 -31.86 -14.83 14.40
N GLN A 520 -31.93 -14.07 15.49
CA GLN A 520 -33.11 -14.04 16.36
C GLN A 520 -34.31 -13.43 15.64
N LEU A 521 -34.13 -12.30 14.97
CA LEU A 521 -35.22 -11.55 14.35
C LEU A 521 -35.83 -12.26 13.12
N ILE A 522 -35.00 -12.83 12.23
CA ILE A 522 -35.50 -13.52 11.04
C ILE A 522 -36.35 -14.76 11.40
N GLN A 523 -36.04 -15.41 12.52
CA GLN A 523 -36.79 -16.57 13.04
C GLN A 523 -38.10 -16.16 13.72
N ASN A 524 -38.31 -14.88 13.99
CA ASN A 524 -39.51 -14.29 14.54
C ASN A 524 -40.23 -13.39 13.51
N ALA A 525 -40.19 -13.81 12.24
CA ALA A 525 -40.92 -13.21 11.11
C ALA A 525 -40.60 -11.73 10.78
N LYS A 526 -39.41 -11.24 11.17
CA LYS A 526 -38.89 -9.93 10.72
C LYS A 526 -38.06 -10.13 9.44
N ASN A 527 -38.54 -9.63 8.30
CA ASN A 527 -38.02 -10.04 6.98
C ASN A 527 -37.11 -9.02 6.28
N ASP A 528 -37.24 -7.72 6.55
CA ASP A 528 -36.40 -6.67 5.93
C ASP A 528 -35.33 -6.16 6.90
N ILE A 529 -34.42 -7.07 7.24
CA ILE A 529 -33.35 -6.81 8.22
C ILE A 529 -32.00 -7.08 7.60
N ARG A 530 -31.00 -6.25 7.91
CA ARG A 530 -29.58 -6.49 7.62
C ARG A 530 -28.76 -6.03 8.82
N TYR A 531 -27.62 -6.66 9.09
CA TYR A 531 -26.67 -6.11 10.06
C TYR A 531 -25.53 -5.38 9.35
N ILE A 532 -24.84 -4.47 10.05
CA ILE A 532 -23.70 -3.76 9.50
C ILE A 532 -22.43 -4.57 9.79
N SER A 533 -21.75 -5.07 8.74
CA SER A 533 -20.46 -5.78 8.91
C SER A 533 -19.40 -4.80 9.42
N GLY A 534 -18.62 -5.21 10.43
CA GLY A 534 -17.68 -4.32 11.12
C GLY A 534 -18.34 -3.41 12.17
N GLY A 535 -19.68 -3.42 12.26
CA GLY A 535 -20.45 -2.73 13.30
C GLY A 535 -20.20 -1.22 13.40
N TYR A 536 -20.45 -0.69 14.60
CA TYR A 536 -20.22 0.71 14.96
C TYR A 536 -18.73 1.08 14.81
N THR A 537 -17.80 0.16 15.10
CA THR A 537 -16.35 0.39 14.94
C THR A 537 -15.99 0.78 13.51
N SER A 538 -16.54 0.10 12.49
CA SER A 538 -16.32 0.50 11.09
C SER A 538 -17.11 1.76 10.71
N LEU A 539 -18.33 1.90 11.20
CA LEU A 539 -19.21 3.00 10.82
C LEU A 539 -18.68 4.36 11.31
N ARG A 540 -18.20 4.45 12.56
CA ARG A 540 -17.67 5.70 13.14
C ARG A 540 -16.46 6.26 12.40
N LEU A 541 -15.72 5.40 11.68
CA LEU A 541 -14.52 5.77 10.92
C LEU A 541 -14.85 6.48 9.61
N LEU A 542 -16.11 6.42 9.15
CA LEU A 542 -16.52 7.13 7.95
C LEU A 542 -16.72 8.60 8.28
N GLN A 543 -16.05 9.50 7.55
CA GLN A 543 -16.26 10.96 7.68
C GLN A 543 -17.75 11.32 7.59
N GLU A 544 -18.46 10.60 6.74
CA GLU A 544 -19.88 10.75 6.53
C GLU A 544 -20.76 10.47 7.76
N ALA A 545 -20.25 9.67 8.70
CA ALA A 545 -20.94 9.28 9.92
C ALA A 545 -20.81 10.30 11.05
N GLN A 546 -19.81 11.19 11.02
CA GLN A 546 -19.55 12.13 12.12
C GLN A 546 -20.76 13.03 12.45
N ASN A 547 -21.58 13.39 11.46
CA ASN A 547 -22.75 14.25 11.67
C ASN A 547 -23.97 13.52 12.25
N ILE A 548 -24.01 12.19 12.12
CA ILE A 548 -25.13 11.33 12.55
C ILE A 548 -24.81 10.56 13.83
N ILE A 549 -23.64 10.78 14.42
CA ILE A 549 -23.26 10.21 15.71
C ILE A 549 -23.59 11.24 16.80
N GLU A 550 -24.27 10.78 17.85
CA GLU A 550 -24.34 11.44 19.14
C GLU A 550 -23.13 10.96 19.95
N GLU A 551 -22.25 11.90 20.32
CA GLU A 551 -21.12 11.61 21.21
C GLU A 551 -21.62 11.33 22.62
N GLY A 552 -20.93 10.44 23.33
CA GLY A 552 -21.25 10.13 24.72
C GLY A 552 -20.97 11.30 25.66
N GLU A 553 -21.70 11.34 26.79
CA GLU A 553 -21.47 12.28 27.89
C GLU A 553 -20.22 11.97 28.71
#